data_AF-A0A139X6R3-F1
#
_entry.id   AF-A0A139X6R3-F1
#
_cell.length_a   1.000
_cell.length_b   1.000
_cell.length_c   1.000
_cell.angle_alpha   90.00
_cell.angle_beta   90.00
_cell.angle_gamma   90.00
#
_symmetry.space_group_name_H-M   'P 1'
#
loop_
_entity.id
_entity.type
_entity.pdbx_description
1 polymer ?
#
loop_
_entity_poly.entity_id
_entity_poly.type
_entity_poly.pdbx_seq_one_letter_code
_entity_poly.pdbx_strand_id
1 'polypeptide(L)'
;MRTYHLPTFLGLTVTIAVSAPLSARAATFNFDLLQNISSRPIDSAYTLTLDGRPSENQGYSAFSSIDPNSLEFGHRDISLNASGNGAPYYTTGRQGSPEEPPSNATRTSSVTEIAGFPTLSNYLTNNGATLSNLGFSFGQKSDRSFTTTWNLGEDKLGQDWFASPTSRIEERIYTANPDDVELFLSYGTDKLVSFGYSKIYSVLDYGATTQVSDDIDVGFTDPVKATKVTGLNPFADALANAFLQDVATVGGGVQVFIEDNNVDDSNFARGNGFNIFNLRFVGSLKAVPIPEPSSALALLMFGALGAISHLKKQNKKQNS
;
A
#
# COMPACT_ATOMS: atom_id res chain seq x y z
N MET A 1 19.39 16.03 -67.28
CA MET A 1 18.53 16.28 -66.09
C MET A 1 18.03 14.92 -65.62
N ARG A 2 18.60 14.38 -64.53
CA ARG A 2 17.98 14.26 -63.19
C ARG A 2 16.68 13.42 -63.18
N THR A 3 16.87 12.15 -62.81
CA THR A 3 16.15 11.33 -61.80
C THR A 3 14.95 12.00 -61.07
N TYR A 4 13.87 11.32 -60.64
CA TYR A 4 13.74 10.00 -60.01
C TYR A 4 12.31 9.42 -60.23
N HIS A 5 12.21 8.09 -60.28
CA HIS A 5 11.00 7.37 -59.88
C HIS A 5 10.86 7.47 -58.36
N LEU A 6 9.74 8.00 -57.85
CA LEU A 6 9.38 7.83 -56.44
C LEU A 6 8.52 6.58 -56.30
N PRO A 7 8.94 5.59 -55.50
CA PRO A 7 8.08 4.49 -55.11
C PRO A 7 7.10 4.96 -54.04
N THR A 8 5.91 4.37 -54.13
CA THR A 8 4.85 4.28 -53.15
C THR A 8 5.41 4.08 -51.73
N PHE A 9 5.16 5.02 -50.82
CA PHE A 9 5.19 4.76 -49.39
C PHE A 9 3.78 4.92 -48.85
N LEU A 10 3.05 3.80 -48.83
CA LEU A 10 1.91 3.61 -47.94
C LEU A 10 2.49 3.52 -46.52
N GLY A 11 2.63 4.66 -45.86
CA GLY A 11 2.87 4.73 -44.44
C GLY A 11 1.60 4.28 -43.71
N LEU A 12 1.53 3.00 -43.35
CA LEU A 12 0.64 2.55 -42.30
C LEU A 12 1.12 3.18 -40.99
N THR A 13 0.61 4.37 -40.66
CA THR A 13 0.61 4.83 -39.27
C THR A 13 -0.36 3.92 -38.52
N VAL A 14 0.20 2.87 -37.90
CA VAL A 14 -0.47 2.18 -36.81
C VAL A 14 -0.52 3.17 -35.67
N THR A 15 -1.61 3.91 -35.57
CA THR A 15 -1.96 4.61 -34.34
C THR A 15 -2.27 3.53 -33.33
N ILE A 16 -1.27 3.09 -32.57
CA ILE A 16 -1.53 2.35 -31.34
C ILE A 16 -2.22 3.37 -30.44
N ALA A 17 -3.56 3.33 -30.42
CA ALA A 17 -4.30 3.90 -29.33
C ALA A 17 -3.89 3.08 -28.11
N VAL A 18 -2.83 3.52 -27.43
CA VAL A 18 -2.64 3.16 -26.03
C VAL A 18 -3.80 3.82 -25.34
N SER A 19 -4.89 3.07 -25.16
CA SER A 19 -5.86 3.37 -24.14
C SER A 19 -5.11 3.26 -22.81
N ALA A 20 -4.38 4.32 -22.47
CA ALA A 20 -3.93 4.52 -21.11
C ALA A 20 -5.22 4.51 -20.29
N PRO A 21 -5.39 3.59 -19.33
CA PRO A 21 -6.45 3.75 -18.35
C PRO A 21 -6.30 5.17 -17.80
N LEU A 22 -7.43 5.90 -17.79
CA LEU A 22 -7.51 7.24 -17.21
C LEU A 22 -6.77 7.22 -15.87
N SER A 23 -5.77 8.08 -15.72
CA SER A 23 -5.07 8.25 -14.45
C SER A 23 -6.12 8.39 -13.34
N ALA A 24 -6.02 7.50 -12.35
CA ALA A 24 -6.99 7.31 -11.30
C ALA A 24 -7.30 8.59 -10.53
N ARG A 25 -8.50 8.64 -9.94
CA ARG A 25 -9.04 9.79 -9.18
C ARG A 25 -8.18 10.18 -7.97
N ALA A 26 -7.29 9.32 -7.49
CA ALA A 26 -6.40 9.62 -6.36
C ALA A 26 -5.36 10.72 -6.64
N ALA A 27 -5.01 10.98 -7.91
CA ALA A 27 -4.15 12.12 -8.27
C ALA A 27 -4.78 13.48 -7.90
N THR A 28 -6.06 13.52 -7.51
CA THR A 28 -6.74 14.75 -7.10
C THR A 28 -6.79 14.96 -5.58
N PHE A 29 -6.45 13.97 -4.74
CA PHE A 29 -6.44 14.19 -3.29
C PHE A 29 -5.24 15.07 -2.90
N ASN A 30 -5.52 16.15 -2.16
CA ASN A 30 -4.48 17.04 -1.67
C ASN A 30 -3.95 16.57 -0.30
N PHE A 31 -2.82 15.86 -0.30
CA PHE A 31 -2.17 15.36 0.92
C PHE A 31 -1.65 16.44 1.87
N ASP A 32 -1.63 17.71 1.47
CA ASP A 32 -1.32 18.83 2.37
C ASP A 32 -2.45 19.11 3.36
N LEU A 33 -3.65 18.54 3.14
CA LEU A 33 -4.79 18.66 4.05
C LEU A 33 -4.68 17.75 5.28
N LEU A 34 -3.79 16.74 5.24
CA LEU A 34 -3.61 15.79 6.34
C LEU A 34 -2.94 16.45 7.53
N GLN A 35 -3.51 16.26 8.71
CA GLN A 35 -3.04 16.89 9.96
C GLN A 35 -2.40 15.88 10.90
N ASN A 36 -2.85 14.62 10.89
CA ASN A 36 -2.52 13.64 11.92
C ASN A 36 -1.57 12.55 11.42
N ILE A 37 -1.71 12.14 10.17
CA ILE A 37 -0.78 11.22 9.51
C ILE A 37 0.33 12.08 8.89
N SER A 38 1.58 11.81 9.25
CA SER A 38 2.75 12.54 8.71
C SER A 38 3.35 11.88 7.46
N SER A 39 3.07 10.60 7.24
CA SER A 39 3.51 9.87 6.05
C SER A 39 2.81 10.41 4.80
N ARG A 40 3.52 10.38 3.67
CA ARG A 40 3.03 10.91 2.39
C ARG A 40 3.37 9.93 1.26
N PRO A 41 2.48 9.77 0.27
CA PRO A 41 2.85 9.11 -0.98
C PRO A 41 4.03 9.83 -1.63
N ILE A 42 4.98 9.07 -2.13
CA ILE A 42 6.14 9.57 -2.85
C ILE A 42 5.93 9.28 -4.33
N ASP A 43 6.08 10.30 -5.17
CA ASP A 43 6.04 10.14 -6.61
C ASP A 43 7.21 9.29 -7.10
N SER A 44 6.95 8.40 -8.05
CA SER A 44 7.97 7.54 -8.62
C SER A 44 7.69 7.20 -10.08
N ALA A 45 8.75 7.20 -10.89
CA ALA A 45 8.70 6.66 -12.24
C ALA A 45 8.75 5.12 -12.26
N TYR A 46 9.11 4.49 -11.14
CA TYR A 46 9.27 3.04 -10.99
C TYR A 46 8.01 2.49 -10.32
N THR A 47 7.04 2.09 -11.14
CA THR A 47 5.71 1.69 -10.68
C THR A 47 5.29 0.33 -11.25
N LEU A 48 4.77 -0.54 -10.39
CA LEU A 48 3.98 -1.71 -10.80
C LEU A 48 2.51 -1.38 -10.57
N THR A 49 1.69 -1.38 -11.61
CA THR A 49 0.25 -1.16 -11.50
C THR A 49 -0.42 -2.44 -11.01
N LEU A 50 -1.30 -2.30 -10.01
CA LEU A 50 -1.95 -3.40 -9.30
C LEU A 50 -3.46 -3.35 -9.55
N ASP A 51 -4.05 -4.45 -10.00
CA ASP A 51 -5.50 -4.64 -10.08
C ASP A 51 -5.85 -6.00 -9.47
N GLY A 52 -6.76 -5.99 -8.49
CA GLY A 52 -7.27 -7.18 -7.82
C GLY A 52 -8.77 -7.09 -7.68
N ARG A 53 -9.50 -8.03 -8.29
CA ARG A 53 -10.96 -7.98 -8.38
C ARG A 53 -11.63 -9.09 -7.57
N PRO A 54 -12.68 -8.78 -6.78
CA PRO A 54 -13.43 -9.81 -6.09
C PRO A 54 -14.03 -10.86 -7.02
N SER A 55 -14.45 -10.49 -8.24
CA SER A 55 -14.89 -11.46 -9.25
C SER A 55 -13.81 -12.43 -9.73
N GLU A 56 -12.54 -12.09 -9.59
CA GLU A 56 -11.38 -12.91 -9.99
C GLU A 56 -10.70 -13.61 -8.80
N ASN A 57 -11.39 -13.67 -7.66
CA ASN A 57 -10.85 -14.18 -6.40
C ASN A 57 -9.58 -13.45 -5.92
N GLN A 58 -9.51 -12.15 -6.19
CA GLN A 58 -8.50 -11.22 -5.69
C GLN A 58 -9.20 -10.03 -5.00
N GLY A 59 -8.47 -8.97 -4.72
CA GLY A 59 -8.91 -7.78 -3.99
C GLY A 59 -8.41 -7.76 -2.56
N TYR A 60 -8.97 -6.87 -1.75
CA TYR A 60 -8.74 -6.84 -0.32
C TYR A 60 -10.05 -7.01 0.44
N SER A 61 -9.94 -7.45 1.69
CA SER A 61 -11.05 -7.68 2.60
C SER A 61 -10.93 -6.69 3.74
N ALA A 62 -11.92 -5.83 3.87
CA ALA A 62 -12.09 -4.99 5.05
C ALA A 62 -13.13 -5.65 5.96
N PHE A 63 -12.86 -5.76 7.26
CA PHE A 63 -13.71 -6.54 8.15
C PHE A 63 -13.77 -5.97 9.57
N SER A 64 -14.86 -6.29 10.25
CA SER A 64 -15.11 -5.91 11.64
C SER A 64 -15.99 -6.95 12.33
N SER A 65 -15.94 -6.98 13.66
CA SER A 65 -16.73 -7.94 14.45
C SER A 65 -18.22 -7.83 14.12
N ILE A 66 -18.93 -8.94 14.19
CA ILE A 66 -20.40 -8.94 14.10
C ILE A 66 -21.05 -8.47 15.41
N ASP A 67 -20.33 -8.51 16.53
CA ASP A 67 -20.81 -8.02 17.82
C ASP A 67 -20.60 -6.50 17.94
N PRO A 68 -21.68 -5.69 18.00
CA PRO A 68 -21.58 -4.23 18.14
C PRO A 68 -20.95 -3.75 19.45
N ASN A 69 -20.77 -4.63 20.43
CA ASN A 69 -20.12 -4.30 21.70
C ASN A 69 -18.64 -4.73 21.71
N SER A 70 -18.16 -5.38 20.65
CA SER A 70 -16.74 -5.74 20.53
C SER A 70 -15.90 -4.51 20.25
N LEU A 71 -14.67 -4.51 20.77
CA LEU A 71 -13.63 -3.53 20.46
C LEU A 71 -13.23 -3.55 18.98
N GLU A 72 -13.53 -4.65 18.29
CA GLU A 72 -13.21 -4.88 16.88
C GLU A 72 -14.39 -4.55 15.95
N PHE A 73 -15.47 -3.95 16.46
CA PHE A 73 -16.65 -3.60 15.66
C PHE A 73 -16.36 -2.49 14.63
N GLY A 74 -15.25 -1.76 14.81
CA GLY A 74 -14.92 -0.56 14.07
C GLY A 74 -15.61 0.67 14.66
N HIS A 75 -15.72 1.73 13.88
CA HIS A 75 -16.37 2.97 14.29
C HIS A 75 -17.39 3.46 13.27
N ARG A 76 -18.21 4.41 13.69
CA ARG A 76 -19.07 5.18 12.78
C ARG A 76 -18.35 6.47 12.43
N ASP A 77 -18.29 6.80 11.14
CA ASP A 77 -17.71 8.07 10.74
C ASP A 77 -18.50 9.27 11.30
N ILE A 78 -17.77 10.30 11.76
CA ILE A 78 -18.31 11.53 12.35
C ILE A 78 -17.91 12.81 11.59
N SER A 79 -17.20 12.65 10.47
CA SER A 79 -16.70 13.71 9.61
C SER A 79 -17.84 14.52 8.99
N LEU A 80 -17.56 15.78 8.68
CA LEU A 80 -18.48 16.62 7.91
C LEU A 80 -18.80 15.94 6.57
N ASN A 81 -20.08 15.92 6.22
CA ASN A 81 -20.64 15.30 5.01
C ASN A 81 -20.61 13.77 4.94
N ALA A 82 -19.99 13.08 5.90
CA ALA A 82 -20.12 11.64 5.94
C ALA A 82 -21.57 11.22 6.17
N SER A 83 -21.98 10.13 5.51
CA SER A 83 -23.30 9.52 5.69
C SER A 83 -23.46 8.80 7.03
N GLY A 84 -22.39 8.72 7.85
CA GLY A 84 -22.36 7.95 9.08
C GLY A 84 -22.34 6.44 8.86
N ASN A 85 -21.79 6.00 7.72
CA ASN A 85 -21.53 4.59 7.46
C ASN A 85 -20.51 4.02 8.46
N GLY A 86 -20.59 2.71 8.70
CA GLY A 86 -19.62 2.02 9.54
C GLY A 86 -18.29 1.85 8.80
N ALA A 87 -17.19 2.18 9.48
CA ALA A 87 -15.83 1.94 9.04
C ALA A 87 -15.36 0.57 9.55
N PRO A 88 -14.79 -0.28 8.68
CA PRO A 88 -14.21 -1.56 9.11
C PRO A 88 -12.96 -1.33 9.94
N TYR A 89 -12.73 -2.20 10.94
CA TYR A 89 -11.60 -2.08 11.86
C TYR A 89 -10.29 -2.66 11.29
N TYR A 90 -10.40 -3.69 10.45
CA TYR A 90 -9.25 -4.37 9.86
C TYR A 90 -9.29 -4.38 8.35
N THR A 91 -8.10 -4.49 7.75
CA THR A 91 -7.92 -4.72 6.32
C THR A 91 -6.83 -5.77 6.10
N THR A 92 -7.07 -6.68 5.17
CA THR A 92 -6.11 -7.69 4.72
C THR A 92 -6.28 -7.92 3.23
N GLY A 93 -5.25 -8.40 2.55
CA GLY A 93 -5.43 -8.95 1.20
C GLY A 93 -6.40 -10.13 1.24
N ARG A 94 -7.16 -10.35 0.18
CA ARG A 94 -8.23 -11.37 0.21
C ARG A 94 -7.73 -12.79 0.51
N GLN A 95 -6.46 -13.09 0.21
CA GLN A 95 -5.80 -14.34 0.59
C GLN A 95 -5.68 -14.54 2.10
N GLY A 96 -5.69 -13.46 2.87
CA GLY A 96 -5.67 -13.46 4.32
C GLY A 96 -7.05 -13.30 4.97
N SER A 97 -8.13 -13.24 4.18
CA SER A 97 -9.50 -12.97 4.63
C SER A 97 -10.01 -14.03 5.63
N PRO A 98 -10.72 -13.63 6.70
CA PRO A 98 -11.31 -14.57 7.67
C PRO A 98 -12.65 -15.18 7.21
N GLU A 99 -12.89 -15.26 5.91
CA GLU A 99 -14.09 -15.82 5.29
C GLU A 99 -14.34 -17.28 5.68
N GLU A 100 -15.63 -17.65 5.86
CA GLU A 100 -16.07 -19.04 6.01
C GLU A 100 -17.20 -19.34 5.01
N PRO A 101 -16.99 -20.26 4.05
CA PRO A 101 -15.75 -21.01 3.78
C PRO A 101 -14.58 -20.10 3.32
N PRO A 102 -13.31 -20.55 3.44
CA PRO A 102 -12.16 -19.76 3.02
C PRO A 102 -12.26 -19.33 1.55
N SER A 103 -11.84 -18.09 1.26
CA SER A 103 -11.88 -17.51 -0.10
C SER A 103 -11.03 -18.30 -1.11
N ASN A 104 -9.98 -19.00 -0.65
CA ASN A 104 -8.94 -19.61 -1.48
C ASN A 104 -8.23 -18.62 -2.41
N ALA A 105 -8.35 -17.31 -2.15
CA ALA A 105 -7.57 -16.31 -2.84
C ALA A 105 -6.08 -16.55 -2.54
N THR A 106 -5.22 -16.36 -3.55
CA THR A 106 -3.78 -16.59 -3.40
C THR A 106 -2.98 -15.29 -3.25
N ARG A 107 -3.61 -14.14 -3.55
CA ARG A 107 -3.00 -12.82 -3.53
C ARG A 107 -4.04 -11.70 -3.42
N THR A 108 -3.58 -10.50 -3.13
CA THR A 108 -4.39 -9.27 -3.15
C THR A 108 -4.65 -8.83 -4.58
N SER A 109 -3.61 -8.81 -5.43
CA SER A 109 -3.71 -8.29 -6.79
C SER A 109 -2.68 -8.90 -7.71
N SER A 110 -2.98 -8.90 -9.00
CA SER A 110 -2.01 -9.14 -10.06
C SER A 110 -1.40 -7.82 -10.54
N VAL A 111 -0.14 -7.88 -10.97
CA VAL A 111 0.48 -6.77 -11.67
C VAL A 111 -0.06 -6.73 -13.09
N THR A 112 -0.57 -5.57 -13.50
CA THR A 112 -1.16 -5.35 -14.83
C THR A 112 -0.25 -4.56 -15.75
N GLU A 113 0.59 -3.68 -15.20
CA GLU A 113 1.53 -2.85 -15.96
C GLU A 113 2.84 -2.65 -15.18
N ILE A 114 3.92 -2.42 -15.92
CA ILE A 114 5.24 -2.09 -15.37
C ILE A 114 5.74 -0.79 -16.02
N ALA A 115 6.13 0.18 -15.20
CA ALA A 115 6.80 1.40 -15.61
C ALA A 115 8.10 1.58 -14.84
N GLY A 116 9.16 2.00 -15.53
CA GLY A 116 10.44 2.36 -14.89
C GLY A 116 11.27 1.20 -14.33
N PHE A 117 10.84 -0.07 -14.42
CA PHE A 117 11.63 -1.23 -13.98
C PHE A 117 12.30 -1.97 -15.17
N PRO A 118 13.42 -1.47 -15.74
CA PRO A 118 14.01 -2.05 -16.94
C PRO A 118 14.61 -3.43 -16.70
N THR A 119 15.22 -3.69 -15.54
CA THR A 119 15.85 -4.98 -15.25
C THR A 119 14.79 -6.05 -15.09
N LEU A 120 13.73 -5.77 -14.32
CA LEU A 120 12.59 -6.66 -14.16
C LEU A 120 11.88 -6.93 -15.50
N SER A 121 11.57 -5.88 -16.26
CA SER A 121 10.84 -5.99 -17.53
C SER A 121 11.62 -6.82 -18.56
N ASN A 122 12.94 -6.60 -18.66
CA ASN A 122 13.80 -7.38 -19.53
C ASN A 122 13.87 -8.85 -19.08
N TYR A 123 13.95 -9.10 -17.77
CA TYR A 123 13.98 -10.46 -17.25
C TYR A 123 12.69 -11.22 -17.56
N LEU A 124 11.52 -10.62 -17.33
CA LEU A 124 10.23 -11.22 -17.67
C LEU A 124 10.12 -11.52 -19.17
N THR A 125 10.48 -10.54 -20.02
CA THR A 125 10.42 -10.66 -21.48
C THR A 125 11.34 -11.77 -22.00
N ASN A 126 12.61 -11.78 -21.58
CA ASN A 126 13.62 -12.73 -22.07
C ASN A 126 13.33 -14.18 -21.65
N ASN A 127 12.55 -14.38 -20.60
CA ASN A 127 12.18 -15.70 -20.11
C ASN A 127 10.74 -16.11 -20.47
N GLY A 128 10.02 -15.30 -21.27
CA GLY A 128 8.62 -15.59 -21.65
C GLY A 128 7.68 -15.67 -20.45
N ALA A 129 7.99 -14.94 -19.37
CA ALA A 129 7.23 -14.97 -18.13
C ALA A 129 6.05 -13.99 -18.19
N THR A 130 4.85 -14.47 -17.85
CA THR A 130 3.63 -13.66 -17.88
C THR A 130 3.61 -12.65 -16.75
N LEU A 131 3.35 -11.38 -17.07
CA LEU A 131 3.27 -10.30 -16.09
C LEU A 131 2.21 -10.56 -15.01
N SER A 132 1.02 -11.04 -15.39
CA SER A 132 -0.08 -11.30 -14.45
C SER A 132 0.21 -12.38 -13.40
N ASN A 133 1.28 -13.18 -13.60
CA ASN A 133 1.76 -14.11 -12.58
C ASN A 133 2.47 -13.38 -11.45
N LEU A 134 3.04 -12.19 -11.69
CA LEU A 134 3.54 -11.31 -10.65
C LEU A 134 2.35 -10.74 -9.88
N GLY A 135 2.40 -10.78 -8.56
CA GLY A 135 1.29 -10.37 -7.71
C GLY A 135 1.75 -9.74 -6.41
N PHE A 136 0.91 -8.86 -5.88
CA PHE A 136 1.10 -8.22 -4.60
C PHE A 136 0.13 -8.82 -3.57
N SER A 137 0.61 -8.92 -2.34
CA SER A 137 -0.16 -9.44 -1.21
C SER A 137 0.21 -8.69 0.06
N PHE A 138 -0.78 -8.52 0.93
CA PHE A 138 -0.55 -8.11 2.32
C PHE A 138 -1.47 -8.89 3.26
N GLY A 139 -1.00 -9.23 4.45
CA GLY A 139 -1.79 -9.96 5.44
C GLY A 139 -0.91 -10.75 6.40
N GLN A 140 -1.50 -11.71 7.10
CA GLN A 140 -0.78 -12.61 8.00
C GLN A 140 0.30 -13.42 7.27
N LYS A 141 1.41 -13.67 7.97
CA LYS A 141 2.43 -14.65 7.54
C LYS A 141 1.80 -16.03 7.45
N SER A 142 2.32 -16.87 6.54
CA SER A 142 1.72 -18.17 6.20
C SER A 142 1.61 -19.16 7.36
N ASP A 143 2.42 -19.01 8.40
CA ASP A 143 2.44 -19.84 9.61
C ASP A 143 1.65 -19.24 10.78
N ARG A 144 0.94 -18.13 10.56
CA ARG A 144 0.17 -17.40 11.57
C ARG A 144 -1.33 -17.50 11.32
N SER A 145 -2.09 -17.63 12.41
CA SER A 145 -3.54 -17.56 12.37
C SER A 145 -4.01 -16.11 12.32
N PHE A 146 -5.03 -15.81 11.51
CA PHE A 146 -5.63 -14.46 11.50
C PHE A 146 -6.16 -14.06 12.89
N THR A 147 -6.59 -15.03 13.71
CA THR A 147 -7.10 -14.78 15.08
C THR A 147 -6.03 -14.23 16.03
N THR A 148 -4.74 -14.37 15.70
CA THR A 148 -3.63 -13.90 16.52
C THR A 148 -2.90 -12.71 15.91
N THR A 149 -3.11 -12.42 14.61
CA THR A 149 -2.33 -11.41 13.88
C THR A 149 -2.90 -9.99 13.99
N TRP A 150 -4.22 -9.88 14.18
CA TRP A 150 -4.93 -8.59 14.07
C TRP A 150 -5.25 -7.92 15.42
N ASN A 151 -5.02 -8.57 16.55
CA ASN A 151 -5.41 -8.00 17.85
C ASN A 151 -4.41 -6.95 18.37
N LEU A 152 -4.71 -5.66 18.18
CA LEU A 152 -3.87 -4.54 18.60
C LEU A 152 -4.48 -3.57 19.63
N GLY A 153 -5.74 -3.75 19.99
CA GLY A 153 -6.43 -2.83 20.90
C GLY A 153 -7.87 -2.54 20.49
N GLU A 154 -8.31 -1.33 20.77
CA GLU A 154 -9.65 -0.83 20.42
C GLU A 154 -9.50 0.20 19.29
N ASP A 155 -10.57 0.46 18.53
CA ASP A 155 -10.62 1.52 17.52
C ASP A 155 -10.86 2.90 18.14
N LYS A 156 -9.80 3.68 18.41
CA LYS A 156 -9.90 4.91 19.20
C LYS A 156 -9.74 6.18 18.36
N LEU A 157 -10.71 7.08 18.50
CA LEU A 157 -10.64 8.44 17.95
C LEU A 157 -9.48 9.23 18.59
N GLY A 158 -8.64 9.83 17.74
CA GLY A 158 -7.43 10.54 18.13
C GLY A 158 -6.20 9.64 18.27
N GLN A 159 -6.31 8.35 17.96
CA GLN A 159 -5.22 7.38 18.02
C GLN A 159 -5.15 6.54 16.74
N ASP A 160 -6.18 5.74 16.48
CA ASP A 160 -6.26 4.80 15.36
C ASP A 160 -6.97 5.43 14.17
N TRP A 161 -7.86 6.39 14.44
CA TRP A 161 -8.48 7.23 13.42
C TRP A 161 -8.66 8.66 13.93
N PHE A 162 -8.82 9.60 13.00
CA PHE A 162 -8.95 11.03 13.26
C PHE A 162 -10.05 11.59 12.36
N ALA A 163 -11.07 12.17 12.98
CA ALA A 163 -12.19 12.81 12.30
C ALA A 163 -12.75 13.94 13.14
N SER A 164 -13.52 14.83 12.50
CA SER A 164 -14.24 15.89 13.18
C SER A 164 -15.52 16.25 12.42
N PRO A 165 -16.63 16.57 13.11
CA PRO A 165 -17.84 17.09 12.48
C PRO A 165 -17.65 18.39 11.67
N THR A 166 -16.50 19.04 11.80
CA THR A 166 -16.13 20.28 11.07
C THR A 166 -15.15 20.05 9.92
N SER A 167 -14.62 18.84 9.76
CA SER A 167 -13.68 18.46 8.69
C SER A 167 -14.31 17.39 7.81
N ARG A 168 -14.13 17.49 6.50
CA ARG A 168 -14.55 16.46 5.55
C ARG A 168 -13.56 15.30 5.44
N ILE A 169 -12.38 15.48 6.04
CA ILE A 169 -11.29 14.52 6.00
C ILE A 169 -11.35 13.65 7.25
N GLU A 170 -11.31 12.35 7.00
CA GLU A 170 -11.02 11.31 7.96
C GLU A 170 -9.67 10.69 7.66
N GLU A 171 -8.85 10.47 8.70
CA GLU A 171 -7.55 9.81 8.61
C GLU A 171 -7.59 8.53 9.45
N ARG A 172 -7.40 7.36 8.84
CA ARG A 172 -7.40 6.04 9.50
C ARG A 172 -6.01 5.41 9.46
N ILE A 173 -5.66 4.69 10.52
CA ILE A 173 -4.40 3.98 10.69
C ILE A 173 -4.68 2.52 11.02
N TYR A 174 -4.66 1.68 10.00
CA TYR A 174 -4.73 0.23 10.18
C TYR A 174 -3.38 -0.30 10.64
N THR A 175 -3.37 -0.85 11.84
CA THR A 175 -2.19 -1.44 12.45
C THR A 175 -2.37 -2.96 12.60
N ALA A 176 -1.26 -3.70 12.64
CA ALA A 176 -1.24 -5.12 13.02
C ALA A 176 0.03 -5.47 13.80
N ASN A 177 0.11 -6.69 14.37
CA ASN A 177 1.34 -7.13 15.01
C ASN A 177 2.46 -7.24 13.95
N PRO A 178 3.52 -6.42 14.01
CA PRO A 178 4.56 -6.36 12.99
C PRO A 178 5.27 -7.70 12.76
N ASP A 179 5.28 -8.57 13.76
CA ASP A 179 5.92 -9.89 13.67
C ASP A 179 5.04 -10.95 13.01
N ASP A 180 3.74 -10.68 12.84
CA ASP A 180 2.77 -11.66 12.37
C ASP A 180 2.17 -11.35 11.01
N VAL A 181 2.32 -10.11 10.52
CA VAL A 181 1.87 -9.71 9.19
C VAL A 181 3.04 -9.28 8.29
N GLU A 182 2.79 -9.28 6.99
CA GLU A 182 3.76 -8.84 6.00
C GLU A 182 3.07 -8.34 4.72
N LEU A 183 3.79 -7.50 3.99
CA LEU A 183 3.54 -7.15 2.61
C LEU A 183 4.60 -7.86 1.75
N PHE A 184 4.22 -8.37 0.58
CA PHE A 184 5.15 -9.09 -0.28
C PHE A 184 4.77 -9.08 -1.76
N LEU A 185 5.80 -9.30 -2.59
CA LEU A 185 5.67 -9.58 -4.02
C LEU A 185 5.83 -11.08 -4.25
N SER A 186 5.01 -11.64 -5.13
CA SER A 186 4.95 -13.06 -5.47
C SER A 186 4.98 -13.27 -6.98
N TYR A 187 5.41 -14.45 -7.42
CA TYR A 187 5.23 -14.94 -8.78
C TYR A 187 4.56 -16.31 -8.74
N GLY A 188 3.38 -16.43 -9.34
CA GLY A 188 2.48 -17.55 -9.02
C GLY A 188 2.15 -17.55 -7.53
N THR A 189 2.33 -18.67 -6.85
CA THR A 189 2.14 -18.75 -5.39
C THR A 189 3.43 -18.51 -4.60
N ASP A 190 4.56 -18.36 -5.29
CA ASP A 190 5.88 -18.26 -4.66
C ASP A 190 6.17 -16.81 -4.28
N LYS A 191 6.38 -16.57 -2.98
CA LYS A 191 6.83 -15.28 -2.47
C LYS A 191 8.26 -15.01 -2.91
N LEU A 192 8.50 -13.90 -3.60
CA LEU A 192 9.82 -13.51 -4.11
C LEU A 192 10.55 -12.55 -3.17
N VAL A 193 9.83 -11.53 -2.71
CA VAL A 193 10.36 -10.39 -1.99
C VAL A 193 9.42 -10.05 -0.86
N SER A 194 9.95 -9.98 0.36
CA SER A 194 9.22 -9.48 1.53
C SER A 194 9.53 -8.00 1.71
N PHE A 195 8.50 -7.24 2.04
CA PHE A 195 8.58 -5.84 2.44
C PHE A 195 8.43 -5.67 3.96
N GLY A 196 8.28 -6.78 4.70
CA GLY A 196 7.99 -6.74 6.14
C GLY A 196 6.62 -6.12 6.42
N TYR A 197 6.52 -5.44 7.56
CA TYR A 197 5.30 -4.74 7.97
C TYR A 197 5.41 -3.24 7.70
N SER A 198 4.30 -2.65 7.29
CA SER A 198 4.05 -1.21 7.32
C SER A 198 2.63 -0.98 7.81
N LYS A 199 2.40 0.14 8.51
CA LYS A 199 1.04 0.60 8.77
C LYS A 199 0.35 0.90 7.43
N ILE A 200 -0.94 0.64 7.36
CA ILE A 200 -1.75 1.05 6.21
C ILE A 200 -2.54 2.28 6.64
N TYR A 201 -2.21 3.41 6.03
CA TYR A 201 -2.95 4.65 6.17
C TYR A 201 -4.08 4.65 5.16
N SER A 202 -5.30 5.01 5.57
CA SER A 202 -6.44 5.26 4.68
C SER A 202 -6.97 6.65 4.96
N VAL A 203 -7.29 7.39 3.92
CA VAL A 203 -7.78 8.76 4.01
C VAL A 203 -9.02 8.87 3.18
N LEU A 204 -10.08 9.36 3.81
CA LEU A 204 -11.37 9.60 3.16
C LEU A 204 -11.65 11.10 3.13
N ASP A 205 -11.98 11.64 1.97
CA ASP A 205 -12.59 12.96 1.80
C ASP A 205 -14.04 12.77 1.39
N TYR A 206 -14.98 13.10 2.28
CA TYR A 206 -16.42 12.98 2.01
C TYR A 206 -16.98 14.09 1.12
N GLY A 207 -16.11 14.93 0.54
CA GLY A 207 -16.48 15.85 -0.53
C GLY A 207 -17.51 16.91 -0.12
N ALA A 208 -18.21 17.52 -1.08
CA ALA A 208 -19.01 18.71 -0.80
C ALA A 208 -20.39 18.42 -0.19
N THR A 209 -20.92 17.22 -0.40
CA THR A 209 -22.25 16.80 0.03
C THR A 209 -22.21 15.40 0.63
N THR A 210 -23.32 14.91 1.16
CA THR A 210 -23.42 13.54 1.69
C THR A 210 -23.57 12.46 0.62
N GLN A 211 -23.28 12.78 -0.64
CA GLN A 211 -23.39 11.83 -1.74
C GLN A 211 -22.11 11.00 -1.81
N VAL A 212 -22.24 9.67 -1.82
CA VAL A 212 -21.11 8.74 -1.94
C VAL A 212 -20.27 8.99 -3.19
N SER A 213 -20.85 9.57 -4.25
CA SER A 213 -20.11 9.93 -5.47
C SER A 213 -19.12 11.08 -5.28
N ASP A 214 -19.24 11.83 -4.18
CA ASP A 214 -18.31 12.89 -3.80
C ASP A 214 -17.12 12.34 -3.00
N ASP A 215 -17.23 11.10 -2.49
CA ASP A 215 -16.22 10.48 -1.63
C ASP A 215 -14.96 10.16 -2.45
N ILE A 216 -13.79 10.43 -1.84
CA ILE A 216 -12.48 9.98 -2.33
C ILE A 216 -11.85 9.15 -1.22
N ASP A 217 -11.50 7.89 -1.51
CA ASP A 217 -10.70 7.04 -0.61
C ASP A 217 -9.31 6.81 -1.21
N VAL A 218 -8.26 7.03 -0.42
CA VAL A 218 -6.89 6.71 -0.80
C VAL A 218 -6.19 5.98 0.33
N GLY A 219 -5.38 4.98 -0.03
CA GLY A 219 -4.58 4.23 0.93
C GLY A 219 -3.09 4.32 0.62
N PHE A 220 -2.24 4.26 1.64
CA PHE A 220 -0.80 4.21 1.43
C PHE A 220 -0.06 3.64 2.63
N THR A 221 1.20 3.27 2.42
CA THR A 221 2.09 2.78 3.48
C THR A 221 3.26 3.72 3.70
N ASP A 222 4.01 3.53 4.78
CA ASP A 222 5.38 4.07 4.83
C ASP A 222 6.28 3.35 3.79
N PRO A 223 7.32 4.03 3.27
CA PRO A 223 8.39 3.37 2.52
C PRO A 223 9.06 2.30 3.37
N VAL A 224 9.07 1.07 2.87
CA VAL A 224 9.65 -0.10 3.55
C VAL A 224 10.75 -0.73 2.72
N LYS A 225 11.70 -1.37 3.40
CA LYS A 225 12.83 -2.04 2.75
C LYS A 225 12.38 -3.32 2.05
N ALA A 226 12.77 -3.47 0.79
CA ALA A 226 12.56 -4.72 0.06
C ALA A 226 13.69 -5.72 0.34
N THR A 227 13.33 -6.96 0.69
CA THR A 227 14.28 -8.04 0.99
C THR A 227 13.92 -9.30 0.22
N LYS A 228 14.90 -9.89 -0.48
CA LYS A 228 14.71 -11.16 -1.19
C LYS A 228 14.40 -12.29 -0.23
N VAL A 229 13.45 -13.17 -0.60
CA VAL A 229 13.20 -14.43 0.11
C VAL A 229 14.32 -15.43 -0.17
N THR A 230 14.69 -16.23 0.83
CA THR A 230 15.74 -17.25 0.69
C THR A 230 15.17 -18.56 0.12
N GLY A 231 16.01 -19.39 -0.49
CA GLY A 231 15.60 -20.71 -0.99
C GLY A 231 14.74 -20.70 -2.26
N LEU A 232 14.73 -19.59 -3.00
CA LEU A 232 14.04 -19.48 -4.28
C LEU A 232 14.68 -20.41 -5.33
N ASN A 233 13.85 -20.96 -6.21
CA ASN A 233 14.35 -21.64 -7.40
C ASN A 233 15.12 -20.65 -8.31
N PRO A 234 15.99 -21.11 -9.23
CA PRO A 234 16.86 -20.22 -10.01
C PRO A 234 16.12 -19.14 -10.81
N PHE A 235 14.92 -19.43 -11.32
CA PHE A 235 14.12 -18.45 -12.04
C PHE A 235 13.58 -17.38 -11.09
N ALA A 236 12.94 -17.79 -9.99
CA ALA A 236 12.38 -16.89 -8.99
C ALA A 236 13.47 -16.04 -8.31
N ASP A 237 14.65 -16.61 -8.05
CA ASP A 237 15.79 -15.89 -7.47
C ASP A 237 16.24 -14.74 -8.38
N ALA A 238 16.45 -15.03 -9.67
CA ALA A 238 16.89 -14.04 -10.64
C ALA A 238 15.79 -12.99 -10.93
N LEU A 239 14.51 -13.38 -10.93
CA LEU A 239 13.39 -12.44 -11.01
C LEU A 239 13.36 -11.48 -9.81
N ALA A 240 13.54 -12.00 -8.60
CA ALA A 240 13.61 -11.19 -7.39
C ALA A 240 14.83 -10.26 -7.39
N ASN A 241 15.99 -10.73 -7.84
CA ASN A 241 17.19 -9.90 -8.00
C ASN A 241 16.96 -8.78 -9.02
N ALA A 242 16.28 -9.06 -10.14
CA ALA A 242 15.97 -8.06 -11.16
C ALA A 242 15.09 -6.94 -10.60
N PHE A 243 14.03 -7.29 -9.86
CA PHE A 243 13.20 -6.31 -9.15
C PHE A 243 14.02 -5.49 -8.14
N LEU A 244 14.82 -6.15 -7.29
CA LEU A 244 15.60 -5.48 -6.25
C LEU A 244 16.71 -4.58 -6.80
N GLN A 245 17.29 -4.94 -7.96
CA GLN A 245 18.25 -4.10 -8.64
C GLN A 245 17.62 -2.78 -9.06
N ASP A 246 16.43 -2.81 -9.66
CA ASP A 246 15.69 -1.59 -10.03
C ASP A 246 15.29 -0.79 -8.77
N VAL A 247 14.79 -1.44 -7.71
CA VAL A 247 14.47 -0.78 -6.43
C VAL A 247 15.68 -0.09 -5.81
N ALA A 248 16.86 -0.70 -5.88
CA ALA A 248 18.10 -0.12 -5.34
C ALA A 248 18.49 1.18 -6.07
N THR A 249 18.15 1.33 -7.35
CA THR A 249 18.49 2.55 -8.14
C THR A 249 17.75 3.80 -7.65
N VAL A 250 16.62 3.63 -6.95
CA VAL A 250 15.78 4.73 -6.43
C VAL A 250 15.79 4.83 -4.91
N GLY A 251 16.77 4.19 -4.24
CA GLY A 251 16.99 4.33 -2.80
C GLY A 251 16.52 3.16 -1.94
N GLY A 252 16.14 2.03 -2.55
CA GLY A 252 16.00 0.75 -1.86
C GLY A 252 14.67 0.50 -1.13
N GLY A 253 13.75 1.46 -1.20
CA GLY A 253 12.43 1.40 -0.56
C GLY A 253 11.32 1.06 -1.53
N VAL A 254 10.21 0.59 -0.97
CA VAL A 254 8.97 0.32 -1.67
C VAL A 254 7.82 0.92 -0.87
N GLN A 255 6.90 1.57 -1.54
CA GLN A 255 5.67 2.10 -0.96
C GLN A 255 4.47 1.56 -1.74
N VAL A 256 3.44 1.14 -1.01
CA VAL A 256 2.15 0.78 -1.62
C VAL A 256 1.28 2.02 -1.61
N PHE A 257 0.62 2.27 -2.74
CA PHE A 257 -0.39 3.29 -2.90
C PHE A 257 -1.67 2.62 -3.40
N ILE A 258 -2.80 2.91 -2.78
CA ILE A 258 -4.12 2.38 -3.09
C ILE A 258 -4.95 3.57 -3.56
N GLU A 259 -5.59 3.40 -4.69
CA GLU A 259 -6.37 4.42 -5.36
C GLU A 259 -7.86 4.23 -5.08
N ASP A 260 -8.61 5.32 -5.24
CA ASP A 260 -10.06 5.34 -5.08
C ASP A 260 -10.73 4.21 -5.86
N ASN A 261 -11.42 3.36 -5.10
CA ASN A 261 -12.18 2.25 -5.62
C ASN A 261 -13.56 2.79 -6.02
N ASN A 262 -13.74 3.20 -7.28
CA ASN A 262 -15.09 3.17 -7.83
C ASN A 262 -15.61 1.73 -7.67
N VAL A 263 -16.63 1.57 -6.80
CA VAL A 263 -17.08 0.30 -6.20
C VAL A 263 -17.86 -0.57 -7.21
N ASP A 264 -17.31 -0.76 -8.41
CA ASP A 264 -17.95 -1.55 -9.47
C ASP A 264 -17.84 -3.07 -9.22
N ASP A 265 -16.90 -3.51 -8.37
CA ASP A 265 -16.72 -4.92 -7.99
C ASP A 265 -16.51 -5.05 -6.48
N SER A 266 -17.56 -5.44 -5.77
CA SER A 266 -17.54 -5.74 -4.34
C SER A 266 -18.49 -6.90 -4.01
N ASN A 267 -18.20 -7.60 -2.92
CA ASN A 267 -19.15 -8.55 -2.35
C ASN A 267 -19.07 -8.58 -0.82
N PHE A 268 -20.09 -9.16 -0.20
CA PHE A 268 -20.18 -9.32 1.23
C PHE A 268 -20.05 -10.79 1.61
N ALA A 269 -19.27 -11.05 2.66
CA ALA A 269 -19.10 -12.37 3.24
C ALA A 269 -19.12 -12.29 4.78
N ARG A 270 -19.14 -13.46 5.41
CA ARG A 270 -19.03 -13.61 6.85
C ARG A 270 -18.10 -14.78 7.15
N GLY A 271 -17.50 -14.76 8.32
CA GLY A 271 -16.71 -15.89 8.80
C GLY A 271 -16.04 -15.55 10.11
N ASN A 272 -15.88 -16.55 10.96
CA ASN A 272 -15.12 -16.43 12.20
C ASN A 272 -15.57 -15.27 13.13
N GLY A 273 -16.85 -14.91 13.11
CA GLY A 273 -17.39 -13.81 13.92
C GLY A 273 -17.22 -12.41 13.32
N PHE A 274 -16.80 -12.29 12.06
CA PHE A 274 -16.62 -11.02 11.36
C PHE A 274 -17.62 -10.83 10.22
N ASN A 275 -18.05 -9.57 10.03
CA ASN A 275 -18.62 -9.09 8.77
C ASN A 275 -17.46 -8.69 7.85
N ILE A 276 -17.51 -9.12 6.58
CA ILE A 276 -16.39 -8.97 5.64
C ILE A 276 -16.89 -8.31 4.36
N PHE A 277 -16.21 -7.24 3.97
CA PHE A 277 -16.43 -6.50 2.73
C PHE A 277 -15.24 -6.76 1.82
N ASN A 278 -15.48 -7.53 0.76
CA ASN A 278 -14.49 -7.75 -0.28
C ASN A 278 -14.58 -6.64 -1.30
N LEU A 279 -13.46 -5.96 -1.49
CA LEU A 279 -13.35 -4.75 -2.29
C LEU A 279 -12.28 -4.95 -3.36
N ARG A 280 -12.51 -4.33 -4.51
CA ARG A 280 -11.48 -4.21 -5.54
C ARG A 280 -10.24 -3.52 -4.97
N PHE A 281 -9.06 -4.02 -5.31
CA PHE A 281 -7.79 -3.38 -5.02
C PHE A 281 -7.29 -2.73 -6.32
N VAL A 282 -7.28 -1.40 -6.37
CA VAL A 282 -6.62 -0.64 -7.44
C VAL A 282 -5.49 0.16 -6.82
N GLY A 283 -4.30 0.10 -7.41
CA GLY A 283 -3.20 0.87 -6.87
C GLY A 283 -1.87 0.60 -7.54
N SER A 284 -0.80 0.91 -6.82
CA SER A 284 0.55 0.76 -7.30
C SER A 284 1.52 0.34 -6.20
N LEU A 285 2.51 -0.44 -6.61
CA LEU A 285 3.75 -0.65 -5.87
C LEU A 285 4.82 0.28 -6.46
N LYS A 286 5.25 1.27 -5.69
CA LYS A 286 6.21 2.29 -6.11
C LYS A 286 7.58 2.02 -5.49
N ALA A 287 8.64 1.98 -6.29
CA ALA A 287 9.99 1.98 -5.76
C ALA A 287 10.40 3.42 -5.43
N VAL A 288 10.84 3.67 -4.19
CA VAL A 288 11.01 5.02 -3.62
C VAL A 288 12.22 5.04 -2.67
N PRO A 289 12.79 6.22 -2.37
CA PRO A 289 13.81 6.32 -1.35
C PRO A 289 13.22 6.03 0.04
N ILE A 290 13.96 5.33 0.88
CA ILE A 290 13.64 5.24 2.31
C ILE A 290 14.10 6.56 2.96
N PRO A 291 13.20 7.35 3.58
CA PRO A 291 13.61 8.58 4.24
C PRO A 291 14.70 8.28 5.28
N GLU A 292 15.83 8.99 5.21
CA GLU A 292 16.86 8.83 6.23
C GLU A 292 16.30 9.29 7.59
N PRO A 293 16.53 8.53 8.68
CA PRO A 293 16.25 9.06 10.00
C PRO A 293 17.06 10.35 10.18
N SER A 294 16.37 11.47 10.43
CA SER A 294 16.96 12.81 10.46
C SER A 294 18.27 12.84 11.25
N SER A 295 19.39 12.95 10.52
CA SER A 295 20.73 13.11 11.07
C SER A 295 20.86 14.39 11.91
N ALA A 296 20.00 15.38 11.68
CA ALA A 296 19.90 16.59 12.48
C ALA A 296 19.40 16.33 13.91
N LEU A 297 18.49 15.36 14.11
CA LEU A 297 18.04 14.98 15.45
C LEU A 297 19.14 14.27 16.24
N ALA A 298 19.91 13.41 15.56
CA ALA A 298 21.07 12.75 16.15
C ALA A 298 22.15 13.78 16.56
N LEU A 299 22.45 14.75 15.69
CA LEU A 299 23.38 15.85 15.98
C LEU A 299 22.91 16.76 17.12
N LEU A 300 21.61 17.07 17.18
CA LEU A 300 21.02 17.85 18.30
C LEU A 300 21.10 17.09 19.63
N MET A 301 20.86 15.77 19.63
CA MET A 301 21.01 14.92 20.81
C MET A 301 22.48 14.87 21.30
N PHE A 302 23.45 14.77 20.39
CA PHE A 302 24.87 14.86 20.73
C PHE A 302 25.24 16.25 21.29
N GLY A 303 24.70 17.32 20.70
CA GLY A 303 24.88 18.69 21.20
C GLY A 303 24.32 18.90 22.60
N ALA A 304 23.11 18.41 22.87
CA ALA A 304 22.45 18.50 24.17
C ALA A 304 23.20 17.69 25.24
N LEU A 305 23.65 16.48 24.93
CA LEU A 305 24.45 15.66 25.83
C LEU A 305 25.82 16.30 26.14
N GLY A 306 26.46 16.91 25.13
CA GLY A 306 27.70 17.67 25.28
C GLY A 306 27.55 18.89 26.21
N ALA A 307 26.46 19.65 26.03
CA ALA A 307 26.15 20.82 26.86
C ALA A 307 25.87 20.44 28.32
N ILE A 308 25.11 19.37 28.57
CA ILE A 308 24.81 18.87 29.92
C ILE A 308 26.09 18.36 30.61
N SER A 309 26.98 17.69 29.88
CA SER A 309 28.28 17.24 30.41
C SER A 309 29.18 18.42 30.79
N HIS A 310 29.22 19.47 29.96
CA HIS A 310 29.96 20.70 30.25
C HIS A 310 29.41 21.44 31.48
N LEU A 311 28.10 21.56 31.61
CA LEU A 311 27.44 22.17 32.77
C LEU A 311 27.71 21.38 34.06
N LYS A 312 27.65 20.04 34.04
CA LYS A 312 28.01 19.20 35.19
C LYS A 312 29.48 19.38 35.59
N LYS A 313 30.39 19.54 34.62
CA LYS A 313 31.83 19.73 34.88
C LYS A 313 32.15 21.12 35.43
N GLN A 314 31.40 22.15 35.04
CA GLN A 314 31.50 23.50 35.61
C GLN A 314 30.96 23.57 37.04
N ASN A 315 29.79 22.98 37.31
CA ASN A 315 29.21 22.94 38.66
C ASN A 315 30.08 22.14 39.65
N LYS A 316 30.76 21.08 39.19
CA LYS A 316 31.68 20.30 40.03
C LYS A 316 32.98 21.05 40.36
N LYS A 317 33.41 22.00 39.52
CA LYS A 317 34.58 22.87 39.77
C LYS A 317 34.27 24.08 40.65
N GLN A 318 33.00 24.48 40.77
CA GLN A 318 32.58 25.58 41.66
C GLN A 318 32.32 25.14 43.11
N ASN A 319 32.13 23.84 43.34
CA ASN A 319 31.88 23.24 44.66
C ASN A 319 33.11 22.53 45.26
N SER A 320 34.30 22.83 44.76
CA SER A 320 35.61 22.33 45.22
C SER A 320 36.53 23.51 45.50
#